data_AF-A0AAU9UKB5-F1
#
_entry.id   AF-A0AAU9UKB5-F1
#
_cell.length_a   1.000
_cell.length_b   1.000
_cell.length_c   1.000
_cell.angle_alpha   90.00
_cell.angle_beta   90.00
_cell.angle_gamma   90.00
#
_symmetry.space_group_name_H-M   'P 1'
#
loop_
_entity.id
_entity.type
_entity.pdbx_description
1 polymer ?
#
loop_
_entity_poly.entity_id
_entity_poly.type
_entity_poly.pdbx_seq_one_letter_code
_entity_poly.pdbx_strand_id
1 'polypeptide(L)'
;MKELNDKNEWMLKVKTKNRNHTSKRPEILKIATDYYRDLYHSKNLRLLIEEPNFIDLEPIPEILTEETIKAINTQKADKAPGADQITNELLKSTLPAIAPILTNLFNEILETETIPEDWTRSTIILLHKKGDKEEIGNYRPISLMSNIYKVFSRIILSRITRVLDENQPKEQAGFRSGYSTIDHIHVLRQIVQKYSEYNKFYYLGFVDFNKAFDTLEHEYIWDALHSQGIQGKYIRILRNIYSKSTARVKLDRTSEEFPIERGVRQGDPISPKLFSAVLEKIFRNLEWNDYGLNDIDMDSMSRNSAVSYEREKVYESYARAYSHVPGRKLA
;
A
#
# COMPACT_ATOMS: atom_id res chain seq x y z
N MET A 1 -23.25 8.41 -15.94
CA MET A 1 -21.80 8.39 -16.18
C MET A 1 -21.24 9.69 -15.58
N LYS A 2 -20.51 9.66 -14.45
CA LYS A 2 -19.63 10.79 -14.15
C LYS A 2 -18.48 10.65 -15.13
N GLU A 3 -18.64 11.25 -16.31
CA GLU A 3 -17.47 11.73 -17.00
C GLU A 3 -16.64 12.48 -15.95
N LEU A 4 -15.33 12.29 -16.00
CA LEU A 4 -14.40 13.23 -15.40
C LEU A 4 -14.90 14.60 -15.88
N ASN A 5 -15.65 15.31 -15.05
CA ASN A 5 -16.39 16.51 -15.46
C ASN A 5 -15.35 17.50 -16.00
N ASP A 6 -15.38 17.79 -17.30
CA ASP A 6 -14.49 18.75 -17.97
C ASP A 6 -14.59 20.18 -17.38
N LYS A 7 -15.53 20.40 -16.46
CA LYS A 7 -15.69 21.63 -15.67
C LYS A 7 -14.77 21.73 -14.45
N ASN A 8 -14.03 20.67 -14.08
CA ASN A 8 -13.02 20.79 -13.05
C ASN A 8 -11.71 21.22 -13.70
N GLU A 9 -11.31 22.46 -13.43
CA GLU A 9 -10.00 23.01 -13.76
C GLU A 9 -8.88 22.22 -13.06
N TRP A 10 -8.56 21.03 -13.57
CA TRP A 10 -7.47 20.23 -13.01
C TRP A 10 -6.15 20.92 -13.35
N MET A 11 -5.42 21.26 -12.29
CA MET A 11 -4.02 21.68 -12.33
C MET A 11 -3.75 22.74 -13.42
N LEU A 12 -4.23 23.96 -13.20
CA LEU A 12 -4.10 25.11 -14.13
C LEU A 12 -2.65 25.56 -14.36
N LYS A 13 -1.79 25.31 -13.37
CA LYS A 13 -0.43 25.81 -13.33
C LYS A 13 0.44 24.87 -12.48
N VAL A 14 1.67 24.65 -12.91
CA VAL A 14 2.63 23.76 -12.23
C VAL A 14 4.01 24.41 -12.17
N LYS A 15 4.71 24.20 -11.06
CA LYS A 15 6.12 24.55 -10.90
C LYS A 15 7.01 23.64 -11.73
N THR A 16 7.86 24.26 -12.53
CA THR A 16 8.92 23.59 -13.27
C THR A 16 10.11 23.29 -12.35
N LYS A 17 11.01 22.40 -12.80
CA LYS A 17 12.26 22.08 -12.07
C LYS A 17 13.13 23.32 -11.78
N ASN A 18 13.00 24.39 -12.57
CA ASN A 18 13.75 25.65 -12.42
C ASN A 18 13.03 26.68 -11.51
N ARG A 19 12.03 26.27 -10.72
CA ARG A 19 11.18 27.16 -9.88
C ARG A 19 10.38 28.22 -10.65
N ASN A 20 10.40 28.20 -11.97
CA ASN A 20 9.44 28.92 -12.82
C ASN A 20 8.12 28.16 -12.88
N HIS A 21 7.10 28.75 -13.49
CA HIS A 21 5.78 28.12 -13.61
C HIS A 21 5.35 27.99 -15.07
N THR A 22 4.56 26.96 -15.37
CA THR A 22 3.90 26.82 -16.67
C THR A 22 2.40 26.63 -16.50
N SER A 23 1.64 27.23 -17.42
CA SER A 23 0.19 27.06 -17.56
C SER A 23 -0.18 26.37 -18.89
N LYS A 24 0.82 25.99 -19.69
CA LYS A 24 0.60 25.30 -20.96
C LYS A 24 0.26 23.84 -20.70
N ARG A 25 -0.92 23.40 -21.13
CA ARG A 25 -1.42 22.04 -20.86
C ARG A 25 -0.48 20.90 -21.30
N PRO A 26 0.13 20.94 -22.51
CA PRO A 26 1.07 19.90 -22.90
C PRO A 26 2.31 19.83 -22.00
N GLU A 27 2.80 20.98 -21.53
CA GLU A 27 3.95 21.04 -20.63
C GLU A 27 3.59 20.53 -19.23
N ILE A 28 2.40 20.87 -18.71
CA ILE A 28 1.88 20.35 -17.43
C ILE A 28 1.77 18.83 -17.47
N LEU A 29 1.17 18.27 -18.55
CA LEU A 29 1.05 16.83 -18.72
C LEU A 29 2.43 16.17 -18.74
N LYS A 30 3.38 16.72 -19.49
CA LYS A 30 4.75 16.19 -19.55
C LYS A 30 5.44 16.23 -18.18
N ILE A 31 5.32 17.34 -17.43
CA ILE A 31 5.89 17.44 -16.08
C ILE A 31 5.29 16.38 -15.15
N ALA A 32 3.97 16.18 -15.19
CA ALA A 32 3.30 15.17 -14.40
C ALA A 32 3.76 13.76 -14.79
N THR A 33 3.81 13.45 -16.09
CA THR A 33 4.26 12.15 -16.60
C THR A 33 5.71 11.88 -16.22
N ASP A 34 6.63 12.81 -16.45
CA ASP A 34 8.04 12.67 -16.07
C ASP A 34 8.21 12.49 -14.56
N TYR A 35 7.42 13.23 -13.75
CA TYR A 35 7.45 13.11 -12.30
C TYR A 35 7.01 11.72 -11.82
N TYR A 36 5.87 11.21 -12.28
CA TYR A 36 5.38 9.90 -11.86
C TYR A 36 6.17 8.75 -12.48
N ARG A 37 6.70 8.92 -13.71
CA ARG A 37 7.64 7.97 -14.30
C ARG A 37 8.87 7.81 -13.41
N ASP A 38 9.50 8.90 -12.98
CA ASP A 38 10.64 8.86 -12.07
C ASP A 38 10.25 8.33 -10.68
N LEU A 39 9.06 8.69 -10.19
CA LEU A 39 8.56 8.18 -8.90
C LEU A 39 8.40 6.66 -8.92
N TYR A 40 7.92 6.07 -10.01
CA TYR A 40 7.67 4.63 -10.15
C TYR A 40 8.81 3.84 -10.79
N HIS A 41 9.90 4.51 -11.20
CA HIS A 41 11.13 3.83 -11.61
C HIS A 41 11.75 3.13 -10.41
N SER A 42 12.14 1.87 -10.57
CA SER A 42 12.76 1.10 -9.49
C SER A 42 14.11 1.72 -9.12
N LYS A 43 14.38 1.86 -7.82
CA LYS A 43 15.70 2.31 -7.35
C LYS A 43 16.59 1.15 -6.93
N ASN A 44 16.09 -0.07 -7.08
CA ASN A 44 16.78 -1.26 -6.64
C ASN A 44 17.79 -1.70 -7.71
N LEU A 45 19.07 -1.38 -7.51
CA LEU A 45 20.17 -1.92 -8.30
C LEU A 45 20.38 -3.39 -7.87
N ARG A 46 19.63 -4.31 -8.48
CA ARG A 46 19.82 -5.78 -8.42
C ARG A 46 20.39 -6.29 -7.09
N LEU A 47 19.55 -6.44 -6.08
CA LEU A 47 19.74 -7.59 -5.21
C LEU A 47 19.31 -8.80 -6.01
N LEU A 48 20.26 -9.67 -6.34
CA LEU A 48 20.01 -11.04 -6.77
C LEU A 48 19.35 -11.77 -5.59
N ILE A 49 18.10 -11.44 -5.29
CA ILE A 49 17.26 -12.33 -4.52
C ILE A 49 17.10 -13.51 -5.47
N GLU A 50 17.68 -14.67 -5.11
CA GLU A 50 17.38 -15.92 -5.80
C GLU A 50 15.87 -15.98 -5.98
N GLU A 51 15.40 -16.20 -7.22
CA GLU A 51 13.97 -16.32 -7.52
C GLU A 51 13.36 -17.25 -6.47
N PRO A 52 12.55 -16.72 -5.52
CA PRO A 52 12.08 -17.56 -4.43
C PRO A 52 11.24 -18.64 -5.08
N ASN A 53 11.59 -19.91 -4.86
CA ASN A 53 10.73 -20.99 -5.27
C ASN A 53 9.48 -20.95 -4.38
N PHE A 54 8.45 -20.21 -4.82
CA PHE A 54 7.26 -20.03 -4.02
C PHE A 54 6.53 -21.36 -3.88
N ILE A 55 6.58 -21.92 -2.67
CA ILE A 55 6.06 -23.26 -2.38
C ILE A 55 4.53 -23.20 -2.31
N ASP A 56 3.88 -24.11 -3.02
CA ASP A 56 2.45 -24.38 -2.86
C ASP A 56 2.30 -25.46 -1.78
N LEU A 57 1.86 -25.04 -0.59
CA LEU A 57 1.70 -25.94 0.55
C LEU A 57 0.53 -26.91 0.35
N GLU A 58 -0.54 -26.45 -0.31
CA GLU A 58 -1.77 -27.18 -0.57
C GLU A 58 -2.36 -26.74 -1.92
N PRO A 59 -3.17 -27.59 -2.57
CA PRO A 59 -3.94 -27.17 -3.74
C PRO A 59 -4.89 -26.02 -3.40
N ILE A 60 -4.92 -24.99 -4.25
CA ILE A 60 -5.87 -23.89 -4.10
C ILE A 60 -7.25 -24.35 -4.56
N PRO A 61 -8.30 -24.20 -3.75
CA PRO A 61 -9.66 -24.51 -4.19
C PRO A 61 -10.09 -23.55 -5.31
N GLU A 62 -10.93 -24.05 -6.21
CA GLU A 62 -11.58 -23.22 -7.21
C GLU A 62 -12.39 -22.09 -6.56
N ILE A 63 -12.50 -20.96 -7.27
CA ILE A 63 -13.37 -19.84 -6.95
C ILE A 63 -14.81 -20.26 -7.15
N LEU A 64 -15.60 -20.06 -6.10
CA LEU A 64 -17.04 -20.29 -6.15
C LEU A 64 -17.76 -19.09 -6.77
N THR A 65 -18.89 -19.34 -7.42
CA THR A 65 -19.70 -18.26 -8.01
C THR A 65 -20.17 -17.28 -6.94
N GLU A 66 -20.41 -17.75 -5.72
CA GLU A 66 -20.78 -16.94 -4.56
C GLU A 66 -19.67 -15.97 -4.15
N GLU A 67 -18.39 -16.36 -4.28
CA GLU A 67 -17.26 -15.46 -4.02
C GLU A 67 -17.23 -14.33 -5.05
N THR A 68 -17.47 -14.65 -6.32
CA THR A 68 -17.59 -13.67 -7.41
C THR A 68 -18.76 -12.72 -7.17
N ILE A 69 -19.94 -13.24 -6.84
CA ILE A 69 -21.13 -12.43 -6.51
C ILE A 69 -20.84 -11.50 -5.33
N LYS A 70 -20.24 -12.03 -4.26
CA LYS A 70 -19.86 -11.24 -3.08
C LYS A 70 -18.88 -10.13 -3.46
N ALA A 71 -17.86 -10.45 -4.24
CA ALA A 71 -16.87 -9.47 -4.69
C ALA A 71 -17.51 -8.35 -5.54
N ILE A 72 -18.42 -8.67 -6.46
CA ILE A 72 -19.15 -7.67 -7.25
C ILE A 72 -20.03 -6.79 -6.35
N ASN A 73 -20.77 -7.38 -5.41
CA ASN A 73 -21.67 -6.62 -4.53
C ASN A 73 -20.94 -5.65 -3.60
N THR A 74 -19.74 -6.00 -3.12
CA THR A 74 -18.92 -5.12 -2.27
C THR A 74 -18.33 -3.91 -3.01
N GLN A 75 -18.36 -3.89 -4.35
CA GLN A 75 -17.89 -2.75 -5.12
C GLN A 75 -18.80 -1.54 -4.89
N LYS A 76 -18.21 -0.36 -4.65
CA LYS A 76 -18.99 0.88 -4.50
C LYS A 76 -19.51 1.35 -5.86
N ALA A 77 -20.75 1.82 -5.88
CA ALA A 77 -21.32 2.53 -7.04
C ALA A 77 -20.62 3.89 -7.25
N ASP A 78 -20.89 4.52 -8.38
CA ASP A 78 -20.39 5.83 -8.81
C ASP A 78 -18.87 5.92 -8.85
N LYS A 79 -18.21 4.82 -9.21
CA LYS A 79 -16.76 4.76 -9.45
C LYS A 79 -16.46 4.88 -10.93
N ALA A 80 -15.40 5.63 -11.24
CA ALA A 80 -14.92 5.75 -12.61
C ALA A 80 -14.46 4.36 -13.12
N PRO A 81 -14.87 3.97 -14.33
CA PRO A 81 -14.43 2.72 -14.92
C PRO A 81 -12.96 2.78 -15.35
N GLY A 82 -12.40 1.61 -15.66
CA GLY A 82 -11.10 1.50 -16.31
C GLY A 82 -11.17 1.89 -17.79
N ALA A 83 -10.14 1.53 -18.55
CA ALA A 83 -10.12 1.75 -20.00
C ALA A 83 -11.24 0.99 -20.73
N ASP A 84 -11.67 -0.15 -20.18
CA ASP A 84 -12.73 -1.03 -20.67
C ASP A 84 -14.15 -0.43 -20.59
N GLN A 85 -14.32 0.71 -19.91
CA GLN A 85 -15.63 1.36 -19.66
C GLN A 85 -16.66 0.49 -18.91
N ILE A 86 -16.25 -0.67 -18.38
CA ILE A 86 -17.13 -1.55 -17.61
C ILE A 86 -17.33 -0.93 -16.24
N THR A 87 -18.56 -0.57 -15.90
CA THR A 87 -18.91 0.07 -14.63
C THR A 87 -19.35 -0.95 -13.59
N ASN A 88 -19.33 -0.56 -12.32
CA ASN A 88 -19.80 -1.42 -11.23
C ASN A 88 -21.32 -1.63 -11.29
N GLU A 89 -22.05 -0.63 -11.78
CA GLU A 89 -23.48 -0.68 -12.02
C GLU A 89 -23.82 -1.73 -13.07
N LEU A 90 -23.05 -1.78 -14.17
CA LEU A 90 -23.24 -2.78 -15.21
C LEU A 90 -23.06 -4.19 -14.62
N LEU A 91 -21.94 -4.44 -13.93
CA LEU A 91 -21.66 -5.74 -13.31
C LEU A 91 -22.75 -6.17 -12.32
N LYS A 92 -23.29 -5.24 -11.52
CA LYS A 92 -24.38 -5.51 -10.58
C LYS A 92 -25.71 -5.76 -11.27
N SER A 93 -26.01 -5.03 -12.35
CA SER A 93 -27.26 -5.19 -13.10
C SER A 93 -27.34 -6.50 -13.88
N THR A 94 -26.18 -7.06 -14.29
CA THR A 94 -26.09 -8.30 -15.07
C THR A 94 -25.61 -9.49 -14.24
N LEU A 95 -25.67 -9.38 -12.91
CA LEU A 95 -25.04 -10.31 -11.96
C LEU A 95 -25.38 -11.80 -12.21
N PRO A 96 -26.65 -12.22 -12.41
CA PRO A 96 -26.98 -13.62 -12.62
C PRO A 96 -26.32 -14.24 -13.87
N ALA A 97 -26.11 -13.45 -14.92
CA ALA A 97 -25.51 -13.91 -16.17
C ALA A 97 -23.98 -13.82 -16.14
N ILE A 98 -23.43 -12.74 -15.56
CA ILE A 98 -21.99 -12.45 -15.65
C ILE A 98 -21.17 -13.20 -14.59
N ALA A 99 -21.74 -13.49 -13.41
CA ALA A 99 -20.99 -14.10 -12.32
C ALA A 99 -20.45 -15.50 -12.65
N PRO A 100 -21.20 -16.43 -13.27
CA PRO A 100 -20.66 -17.73 -13.67
C PRO A 100 -19.54 -17.60 -14.72
N ILE A 101 -19.70 -16.69 -15.69
CA ILE A 101 -18.70 -16.45 -16.75
C ILE A 101 -17.39 -15.92 -16.16
N LEU A 102 -17.48 -14.92 -15.27
CA LEU A 102 -16.31 -14.38 -14.59
C LEU A 102 -15.66 -15.40 -13.67
N THR A 103 -16.45 -16.26 -13.02
CA THR A 103 -15.93 -17.33 -12.16
C THR A 103 -15.08 -18.32 -12.96
N ASN A 104 -15.57 -18.75 -14.13
CA ASN A 104 -14.79 -19.60 -15.04
C ASN A 104 -13.49 -18.94 -15.48
N LEU A 105 -13.54 -17.66 -15.88
CA LEU A 105 -12.35 -16.89 -16.21
C LEU A 105 -11.36 -16.83 -15.03
N PHE A 106 -11.84 -16.59 -13.81
CA PHE A 106 -10.97 -16.50 -12.64
C PHE A 106 -10.35 -17.85 -12.28
N ASN A 107 -11.06 -18.96 -12.48
CA ASN A 107 -10.52 -20.31 -12.29
C ASN A 107 -9.48 -20.66 -13.36
N GLU A 108 -9.71 -20.30 -14.62
CA GLU A 108 -8.70 -20.44 -15.67
C GLU A 108 -7.42 -19.65 -15.34
N ILE A 109 -7.56 -18.44 -14.78
CA ILE A 109 -6.41 -17.65 -14.30
C ILE A 109 -5.71 -18.34 -13.11
N LEU A 110 -6.45 -18.94 -12.18
CA LEU A 110 -5.85 -19.71 -11.08
C LEU A 110 -5.11 -20.97 -11.58
N GLU A 111 -5.61 -21.60 -12.62
CA GLU A 111 -4.98 -22.80 -13.19
C GLU A 111 -3.72 -22.45 -13.99
N THR A 112 -3.84 -21.49 -14.91
CA THR A 112 -2.79 -21.14 -15.88
C THR A 112 -1.81 -20.08 -15.37
N GLU A 113 -2.14 -19.40 -14.28
CA GLU A 113 -1.42 -18.23 -13.73
C GLU A 113 -1.26 -17.07 -14.74
N THR A 114 -2.00 -17.12 -15.84
CA THR A 114 -1.95 -16.14 -16.93
C THR A 114 -3.07 -15.14 -16.76
N ILE A 115 -2.74 -13.85 -16.82
CA ILE A 115 -3.70 -12.76 -16.65
C ILE A 115 -3.98 -12.04 -17.98
N PRO A 116 -5.19 -11.48 -18.16
CA PRO A 116 -5.47 -10.59 -19.28
C PRO A 116 -4.52 -9.39 -19.30
N GLU A 117 -3.95 -9.07 -20.46
CA GLU A 117 -3.01 -7.95 -20.62
C GLU A 117 -3.63 -6.61 -20.22
N ASP A 118 -4.93 -6.43 -20.44
CA ASP A 118 -5.69 -5.24 -20.03
C ASP A 118 -5.60 -4.95 -18.53
N TRP A 119 -5.37 -5.97 -17.70
CA TRP A 119 -5.30 -5.83 -16.25
C TRP A 119 -3.95 -5.27 -15.78
N THR A 120 -2.95 -5.22 -16.65
CA THR A 120 -1.65 -4.61 -16.35
C THR A 120 -1.64 -3.11 -16.62
N ARG A 121 -2.61 -2.61 -17.40
CA ARG A 121 -2.70 -1.21 -17.81
C ARG A 121 -3.55 -0.40 -16.84
N SER A 122 -3.09 0.81 -16.51
CA SER A 122 -3.83 1.72 -15.64
C SER A 122 -3.80 3.17 -16.14
N THR A 123 -4.83 3.94 -15.80
CA THR A 123 -4.86 5.39 -16.04
C THR A 123 -4.79 6.12 -14.72
N ILE A 124 -3.73 6.90 -14.51
CA ILE A 124 -3.50 7.69 -13.30
C ILE A 124 -4.27 9.01 -13.39
N ILE A 125 -5.14 9.24 -12.41
CA ILE A 125 -5.81 10.51 -12.17
C ILE A 125 -5.19 11.17 -10.94
N LEU A 126 -4.89 12.47 -11.03
CA LEU A 126 -4.24 13.22 -9.96
C LEU A 126 -5.26 13.94 -9.08
N LEU A 127 -5.28 13.60 -7.79
CA LEU A 127 -6.11 14.27 -6.80
C LEU A 127 -5.26 15.11 -5.85
N HIS A 128 -5.53 16.41 -5.76
CA HIS A 128 -4.82 17.28 -4.82
C HIS A 128 -5.04 16.79 -3.38
N LYS A 129 -3.95 16.61 -2.61
CA LYS A 129 -4.00 16.11 -1.23
C LYS A 129 -3.93 17.25 -0.21
N LYS A 130 -2.85 18.02 -0.22
CA LYS A 130 -2.56 19.13 0.71
C LYS A 130 -1.42 19.99 0.18
N GLY A 131 -1.23 21.19 0.74
CA GLY A 131 -0.12 22.08 0.34
C GLY A 131 -0.38 22.80 -0.99
N ASP A 132 0.69 23.32 -1.58
CA ASP A 132 0.66 24.09 -2.83
C ASP A 132 0.07 23.27 -4.00
N LYS A 133 -0.91 23.84 -4.71
CA LYS A 133 -1.57 23.24 -5.88
C LYS A 133 -0.69 23.27 -7.12
N GLU A 134 0.34 24.11 -7.16
CA GLU A 134 1.28 24.16 -8.27
C GLU A 134 2.43 23.15 -8.11
N GLU A 135 2.52 22.47 -6.97
CA GLU A 135 3.54 21.45 -6.70
C GLU A 135 3.00 20.05 -7.02
N ILE A 136 3.57 19.38 -8.02
CA ILE A 136 3.10 18.05 -8.47
C ILE A 136 3.22 17.00 -7.36
N GLY A 137 4.21 17.15 -6.47
CA GLY A 137 4.41 16.23 -5.34
C GLY A 137 3.24 16.17 -4.37
N ASN A 138 2.39 17.20 -4.34
CA ASN A 138 1.21 17.33 -3.47
C ASN A 138 -0.05 16.63 -4.00
N TYR A 139 0.04 15.97 -5.15
CA TYR A 139 -1.05 15.21 -5.74
C TYR A 139 -0.90 13.71 -5.46
N ARG A 140 -2.03 13.07 -5.17
CA ARG A 140 -2.15 11.62 -5.05
C ARG A 140 -2.48 11.03 -6.41
N PRO A 141 -1.67 10.08 -6.92
CA PRO A 141 -2.00 9.33 -8.12
C PRO A 141 -3.04 8.26 -7.78
N ILE A 142 -4.22 8.32 -8.38
CA ILE A 142 -5.23 7.26 -8.28
C ILE A 142 -5.24 6.47 -9.60
N SER A 143 -4.95 5.18 -9.52
CA SER A 143 -4.94 4.28 -10.66
C SER A 143 -6.36 3.80 -10.97
N LEU A 144 -6.88 4.18 -12.14
CA LEU A 144 -8.07 3.59 -12.72
C LEU A 144 -7.67 2.31 -13.47
N MET A 145 -8.17 1.17 -12.99
CA MET A 145 -7.94 -0.17 -13.53
C MET A 145 -9.30 -0.78 -13.91
N SER A 146 -9.27 -1.86 -14.70
CA SER A 146 -10.47 -2.64 -15.03
C SER A 146 -11.26 -2.99 -13.76
N ASN A 147 -12.58 -2.85 -13.83
CA ASN A 147 -13.42 -3.22 -12.70
C ASN A 147 -13.53 -4.74 -12.53
N ILE A 148 -13.38 -5.51 -13.61
CA ILE A 148 -13.28 -6.98 -13.56
C ILE A 148 -12.00 -7.38 -12.81
N TYR A 149 -10.86 -6.75 -13.12
CA TYR A 149 -9.62 -6.94 -12.35
C TYR A 149 -9.83 -6.67 -10.85
N LYS A 150 -10.54 -5.60 -10.48
CA LYS A 150 -10.82 -5.29 -9.08
C LYS A 150 -11.71 -6.34 -8.41
N VAL A 151 -12.62 -6.98 -9.15
CA VAL A 151 -13.41 -8.12 -8.64
C VAL A 151 -12.46 -9.28 -8.33
N PHE A 152 -11.58 -9.64 -9.27
CA PHE A 152 -10.59 -10.70 -9.05
C PHE A 152 -9.66 -10.39 -7.87
N SER A 153 -9.06 -9.20 -7.84
CA SER A 153 -8.21 -8.72 -6.75
C SER A 153 -8.92 -8.76 -5.39
N ARG A 154 -10.23 -8.48 -5.35
CA ARG A 154 -11.05 -8.59 -4.12
C ARG A 154 -11.22 -10.04 -3.66
N ILE A 155 -11.39 -10.99 -4.58
CA ILE A 155 -11.48 -12.42 -4.25
C ILE A 155 -10.15 -12.91 -3.68
N ILE A 156 -9.03 -12.61 -4.36
CA ILE A 156 -7.69 -12.94 -3.86
C ILE A 156 -7.45 -12.34 -2.49
N LEU A 157 -7.75 -11.04 -2.30
CA LEU A 157 -7.69 -10.37 -1.01
C LEU A 157 -8.49 -11.14 0.05
N SER A 158 -9.74 -11.51 -0.23
CA SER A 158 -10.59 -12.23 0.73
C SER A 158 -9.98 -13.57 1.15
N ARG A 159 -9.31 -14.26 0.23
CA ARG A 159 -8.68 -15.57 0.49
C ARG A 159 -7.40 -15.44 1.30
N ILE A 160 -6.56 -14.43 1.03
CA ILE A 160 -5.28 -14.26 1.73
C ILE A 160 -5.38 -13.48 3.06
N THR A 161 -6.47 -12.72 3.27
CA THR A 161 -6.60 -11.79 4.40
C THR A 161 -6.41 -12.49 5.74
N ARG A 162 -7.04 -13.66 5.94
CA ARG A 162 -6.95 -14.40 7.20
C ARG A 162 -5.51 -14.78 7.54
N VAL A 163 -4.78 -15.34 6.58
CA VAL A 163 -3.39 -15.76 6.76
C VAL A 163 -2.50 -14.57 7.12
N LEU A 164 -2.67 -13.43 6.43
CA LEU A 164 -1.93 -12.21 6.75
C LEU A 164 -2.32 -11.62 8.11
N ASP A 165 -3.60 -11.66 8.49
CA ASP A 165 -4.07 -11.16 9.78
C ASP A 165 -3.59 -12.01 10.95
N GLU A 166 -3.58 -13.34 10.82
CA GLU A 166 -3.06 -14.26 11.83
C GLU A 166 -1.54 -14.10 12.03
N ASN A 167 -0.84 -13.65 10.98
CA ASN A 167 0.59 -13.34 11.01
C ASN A 167 0.89 -11.88 11.41
N GLN A 168 -0.08 -11.08 11.84
CA GLN A 168 0.16 -9.68 12.22
C GLN A 168 -0.09 -9.44 13.71
N PRO A 169 0.86 -8.81 14.43
CA PRO A 169 0.70 -8.48 15.84
C PRO A 169 -0.43 -7.44 16.00
N LYS A 170 -1.03 -7.37 17.19
CA LYS A 170 -2.19 -6.50 17.47
C LYS A 170 -1.85 -5.01 17.33
N GLU A 171 -0.58 -4.67 17.54
CA GLU A 171 0.00 -3.33 17.38
C GLU A 171 -0.05 -2.86 15.93
N GLN A 172 -0.09 -3.79 14.96
CA GLN A 172 -0.31 -3.50 13.55
C GLN A 172 -1.80 -3.47 13.25
N ALA A 173 -2.48 -2.38 13.59
CA ALA A 173 -3.93 -2.19 13.36
C ALA A 173 -4.30 -1.71 11.93
N GLY A 174 -3.32 -1.23 11.16
CA GLY A 174 -3.57 -0.59 9.88
C GLY A 174 -4.25 -1.51 8.87
N PHE A 175 -5.40 -1.08 8.33
CA PHE A 175 -6.17 -1.79 7.31
C PHE A 175 -6.70 -3.18 7.74
N ARG A 176 -6.88 -3.40 9.05
CA ARG A 176 -7.46 -4.65 9.61
C ARG A 176 -8.86 -4.43 10.14
N SER A 177 -9.69 -5.45 9.99
CA SER A 177 -11.04 -5.44 10.57
C SER A 177 -10.97 -5.65 12.08
N GLY A 178 -11.81 -4.94 12.83
CA GLY A 178 -11.89 -5.08 14.29
C GLY A 178 -10.86 -4.28 15.08
N TYR A 179 -10.03 -3.47 14.40
CA TYR A 179 -9.07 -2.57 15.05
C TYR A 179 -9.42 -1.10 14.78
N SER A 180 -9.22 -0.24 15.77
CA SER A 180 -9.45 1.20 15.66
C SER A 180 -8.23 2.01 16.06
N THR A 181 -8.07 3.18 15.45
CA THR A 181 -7.08 4.17 15.91
C THR A 181 -7.36 4.63 17.35
N ILE A 182 -8.62 4.52 17.81
CA ILE A 182 -9.02 4.83 19.18
C ILE A 182 -8.31 3.90 20.17
N ASP A 183 -8.17 2.61 19.84
CA ASP A 183 -7.52 1.62 20.70
C ASP A 183 -6.04 2.00 20.93
N HIS A 184 -5.34 2.38 19.85
CA HIS A 184 -3.95 2.83 19.93
C HIS A 184 -3.78 4.14 20.69
N ILE A 185 -4.68 5.11 20.49
CA ILE A 185 -4.68 6.36 21.26
C ILE A 185 -4.92 6.07 22.73
N HIS A 186 -5.82 5.14 23.05
CA HIS A 186 -6.11 4.74 24.42
C HIS A 186 -4.88 4.12 25.10
N VAL A 187 -4.23 3.14 24.45
CA VAL A 187 -2.99 2.51 24.95
C VAL A 187 -1.89 3.55 25.15
N LEU A 188 -1.67 4.43 24.17
CA LEU A 188 -0.67 5.50 24.29
C LEU A 188 -0.95 6.43 25.48
N ARG A 189 -2.21 6.81 25.69
CA ARG A 189 -2.61 7.65 26.84
C ARG A 189 -2.37 6.94 28.18
N GLN A 190 -2.67 5.64 28.25
CA GLN A 190 -2.40 4.86 29.47
C GLN A 190 -0.90 4.81 29.78
N ILE A 191 -0.07 4.55 28.78
CA ILE A 191 1.40 4.56 28.93
C ILE A 191 1.88 5.92 29.45
N VAL A 192 1.49 7.01 28.78
CA VAL A 192 1.89 8.37 29.18
C VAL A 192 1.43 8.71 30.60
N GLN A 193 0.19 8.36 30.95
CA GLN A 193 -0.35 8.58 32.29
C GLN A 193 0.44 7.81 33.35
N LYS A 194 0.75 6.53 33.10
CA LYS A 194 1.52 5.70 34.03
C LYS A 194 2.93 6.24 34.24
N TYR A 195 3.64 6.59 33.18
CA TYR A 195 4.97 7.19 33.31
C TYR A 195 4.92 8.51 34.10
N SER A 196 3.89 9.33 33.89
CA SER A 196 3.67 10.56 34.66
C SER A 196 3.36 10.29 36.13
N GLU A 197 2.53 9.30 36.46
CA GLU A 197 2.18 8.90 37.83
C GLU A 197 3.44 8.50 38.63
N TYR A 198 4.37 7.78 38.00
CA TYR A 198 5.63 7.34 38.61
C TYR A 198 6.78 8.33 38.43
N ASN A 199 6.53 9.55 37.91
CA ASN A 199 7.53 10.57 37.63
C ASN A 199 8.73 10.05 36.80
N LYS A 200 8.46 9.12 35.88
CA LYS A 200 9.43 8.58 34.93
C LYS A 200 9.43 9.44 33.65
N PHE A 201 10.61 9.70 33.09
CA PHE A 201 10.73 10.36 31.80
C PHE A 201 10.31 9.44 30.66
N TYR A 202 9.69 10.01 29.64
CA TYR A 202 9.32 9.30 28.41
C TYR A 202 9.55 10.21 27.20
N TYR A 203 9.75 9.59 26.03
CA TYR A 203 9.86 10.26 24.74
C TYR A 203 8.89 9.62 23.76
N LEU A 204 8.26 10.42 22.91
CA LEU A 204 7.38 9.95 21.85
C LEU A 204 7.99 10.28 20.49
N GLY A 205 8.25 9.25 19.69
CA GLY A 205 8.70 9.38 18.31
C GLY A 205 7.55 9.08 17.35
N PHE A 206 7.32 9.96 16.38
CA PHE A 206 6.34 9.75 15.32
C PHE A 206 7.06 9.67 13.98
N VAL A 207 6.91 8.54 13.29
CA VAL A 207 7.52 8.29 11.98
C VAL A 207 6.42 8.29 10.91
N ASP A 208 6.60 9.10 9.86
CA ASP A 208 5.71 9.13 8.70
C ASP A 208 6.50 8.79 7.43
N PHE A 209 5.94 7.89 6.62
CA PHE A 209 6.57 7.47 5.38
C PHE A 209 6.13 8.37 4.23
N ASN A 210 7.10 9.07 3.61
CA ASN A 210 6.82 9.88 2.45
C ASN A 210 6.49 9.01 1.23
N LYS A 211 5.29 9.18 0.66
CA LYS A 211 4.83 8.45 -0.55
C LYS A 211 5.01 6.93 -0.44
N ALA A 212 4.70 6.37 0.72
CA ALA A 212 4.94 4.96 1.04
C ALA A 212 4.33 3.99 0.02
N PHE A 213 3.11 4.26 -0.44
CA PHE A 213 2.43 3.45 -1.45
C PHE A 213 3.10 3.52 -2.81
N ASP A 214 3.74 4.65 -3.17
CA ASP A 214 4.30 4.85 -4.50
C ASP A 214 5.76 4.38 -4.64
N THR A 215 6.41 4.06 -3.52
CA THR A 215 7.86 3.85 -3.46
C THR A 215 8.27 2.43 -3.02
N LEU A 216 7.30 1.55 -2.80
CA LEU A 216 7.51 0.18 -2.34
C LEU A 216 8.06 -0.71 -3.47
N GLU A 217 9.29 -1.19 -3.39
CA GLU A 217 9.83 -2.10 -4.42
C GLU A 217 9.06 -3.43 -4.44
N HIS A 218 8.73 -3.93 -5.63
CA HIS A 218 7.86 -5.10 -5.79
C HIS A 218 8.44 -6.37 -5.20
N GLU A 219 9.76 -6.55 -5.26
CA GLU A 219 10.43 -7.75 -4.72
C GLU A 219 10.17 -7.93 -3.21
N TYR A 220 10.13 -6.84 -2.43
CA TYR A 220 9.80 -6.91 -1.02
C TYR A 220 8.34 -7.33 -0.77
N ILE A 221 7.43 -7.09 -1.72
CA ILE A 221 6.04 -7.54 -1.63
C ILE A 221 6.00 -9.06 -1.69
N TRP A 222 6.62 -9.67 -2.70
CA TRP A 222 6.60 -11.13 -2.87
C TRP A 222 7.26 -11.84 -1.70
N ASP A 223 8.41 -11.32 -1.29
CA ASP A 223 9.21 -11.82 -0.19
C ASP A 223 8.49 -11.68 1.18
N ALA A 224 7.66 -10.64 1.36
CA ALA A 224 6.82 -10.47 2.55
C ALA A 224 5.59 -11.39 2.55
N LEU A 225 4.94 -11.59 1.40
CA LEU A 225 3.83 -12.52 1.28
C LEU A 225 4.29 -13.96 1.54
N HIS A 226 5.44 -14.34 0.97
CA HIS A 226 6.02 -15.67 1.16
C HIS A 226 6.38 -15.91 2.63
N SER A 227 7.07 -14.97 3.29
CA SER A 227 7.43 -15.11 4.71
C SER A 227 6.25 -15.15 5.67
N GLN A 228 5.08 -14.68 5.25
CA GLN A 228 3.83 -14.72 6.01
C GLN A 228 2.94 -15.92 5.65
N GLY A 229 3.44 -16.87 4.85
CA GLY A 229 2.76 -18.13 4.56
C GLY A 229 1.70 -18.04 3.46
N ILE A 230 1.74 -17.02 2.60
CA ILE A 230 0.87 -16.98 1.42
C ILE A 230 1.34 -18.00 0.39
N GLN A 231 0.38 -18.77 -0.14
CA GLN A 231 0.66 -19.80 -1.14
C GLN A 231 1.26 -19.22 -2.42
N GLY A 232 2.22 -19.94 -2.99
CA GLY A 232 3.03 -19.43 -4.08
C GLY A 232 2.26 -19.04 -5.33
N LYS A 233 1.22 -19.79 -5.69
CA LYS A 233 0.34 -19.46 -6.81
C LYS A 233 -0.32 -18.08 -6.71
N TYR A 234 -0.76 -17.64 -5.51
CA TYR A 234 -1.25 -16.26 -5.36
C TYR A 234 -0.15 -15.22 -5.57
N ILE A 235 1.06 -15.51 -5.10
CA ILE A 235 2.22 -14.63 -5.27
C ILE A 235 2.58 -14.52 -6.75
N ARG A 236 2.61 -15.64 -7.49
CA ARG A 236 2.91 -15.67 -8.93
C ARG A 236 1.88 -14.89 -9.75
N ILE A 237 0.59 -15.04 -9.47
CA ILE A 237 -0.47 -14.27 -10.13
C ILE A 237 -0.31 -12.77 -9.86
N LEU A 238 -0.08 -12.37 -8.60
CA LEU A 238 0.18 -10.96 -8.26
C LEU A 238 1.45 -10.44 -8.93
N ARG A 239 2.52 -11.24 -8.98
CA ARG A 239 3.77 -10.90 -9.68
C ARG A 239 3.54 -10.72 -11.19
N ASN A 240 2.71 -11.54 -11.81
CA ASN A 240 2.34 -11.39 -13.23
C ASN A 240 1.53 -10.12 -13.51
N ILE A 241 0.68 -9.71 -12.57
CA ILE A 241 -0.03 -8.42 -12.64
C ILE A 241 0.97 -7.26 -12.55
N TYR A 242 1.90 -7.32 -11.60
CA TYR A 242 2.81 -6.21 -11.29
C TYR A 242 3.97 -6.05 -12.29
N SER A 243 4.59 -7.15 -12.72
CA SER A 243 5.77 -7.16 -13.63
C SER A 243 5.52 -6.53 -15.00
N LYS A 244 4.28 -6.61 -15.51
CA LYS A 244 3.88 -6.05 -16.81
C LYS A 244 3.12 -4.72 -16.67
N SER A 245 3.14 -4.11 -15.47
CA SER A 245 2.32 -2.93 -15.19
C SER A 245 2.75 -1.72 -16.00
N THR A 246 1.81 -1.09 -16.68
CA THR A 246 2.01 0.22 -17.28
C THR A 246 0.96 1.20 -16.78
N ALA A 247 1.32 2.48 -16.82
CA ALA A 247 0.41 3.57 -16.53
C ALA A 247 0.56 4.71 -17.51
N ARG A 248 -0.52 5.48 -17.65
CA ARG A 248 -0.54 6.78 -18.32
C ARG A 248 -1.20 7.80 -17.41
N VAL A 249 -0.68 9.02 -17.36
CA VAL A 249 -1.34 10.13 -16.65
C VAL A 249 -2.44 10.71 -17.53
N LYS A 250 -3.63 10.92 -16.95
CA LYS A 250 -4.76 11.60 -17.59
C LYS A 250 -5.11 12.88 -16.83
N LEU A 251 -4.99 14.00 -17.53
CA LEU A 251 -5.47 15.34 -17.15
C LEU A 251 -6.56 15.76 -18.14
N ASP A 252 -6.45 16.95 -18.75
CA ASP A 252 -7.23 17.35 -19.94
C ASP A 252 -6.87 16.48 -21.16
N ARG A 253 -5.67 15.91 -21.16
CA ARG A 253 -5.12 15.02 -22.17
C ARG A 253 -4.59 13.76 -21.53
N THR A 254 -4.39 12.74 -22.35
CA THR A 254 -3.75 11.48 -21.93
C THR A 254 -2.30 11.49 -22.42
N SER A 255 -1.37 11.14 -21.54
CA SER A 255 0.05 10.99 -21.86
C SER A 255 0.37 9.64 -22.50
N GLU A 256 1.62 9.50 -22.94
CA GLU A 256 2.21 8.22 -23.26
C GLU A 256 2.23 7.25 -22.06
N GLU A 257 2.25 5.96 -22.36
CA GLU A 257 2.41 4.94 -21.34
C GLU A 257 3.87 4.88 -20.84
N PHE A 258 4.03 4.53 -19.57
CA PHE A 258 5.32 4.28 -18.95
C PHE A 258 5.21 3.08 -17.98
N PRO A 259 6.31 2.34 -17.75
CA PRO A 259 6.32 1.20 -16.84
C PRO A 259 6.16 1.62 -15.38
N ILE A 260 5.52 0.76 -14.59
CA ILE A 260 5.43 0.89 -13.12
C ILE A 260 6.29 -0.22 -12.51
N GLU A 261 7.48 0.15 -12.03
CA GLU A 261 8.50 -0.80 -11.57
C GLU A 261 8.57 -0.91 -10.04
N ARG A 262 7.90 0.01 -9.34
CA ARG A 262 7.70 -0.02 -7.89
C ARG A 262 6.38 0.65 -7.50
N GLY A 263 6.06 0.58 -6.22
CA GLY A 263 4.82 1.06 -5.64
C GLY A 263 3.68 0.06 -5.81
N VAL A 264 2.68 0.19 -4.95
CA VAL A 264 1.39 -0.49 -5.02
C VAL A 264 0.36 0.39 -5.74
N ARG A 265 -0.60 -0.22 -6.42
CA ARG A 265 -1.58 0.49 -7.25
C ARG A 265 -2.62 1.20 -6.37
N GLN A 266 -2.53 2.51 -6.21
CA GLN A 266 -3.51 3.27 -5.43
C GLN A 266 -4.91 3.19 -6.07
N GLY A 267 -5.85 2.52 -5.38
CA GLY A 267 -7.21 2.26 -5.88
C GLY A 267 -7.51 0.78 -6.12
N ASP A 268 -6.49 -0.07 -6.05
CA ASP A 268 -6.63 -1.53 -6.05
C ASP A 268 -6.99 -2.03 -4.65
N PRO A 269 -8.05 -2.85 -4.48
CA PRO A 269 -8.46 -3.38 -3.19
C PRO A 269 -7.35 -4.05 -2.36
N ILE A 270 -6.43 -4.78 -2.98
CA ILE A 270 -5.42 -5.56 -2.28
C ILE A 270 -4.22 -4.72 -1.81
N SER A 271 -3.97 -3.58 -2.47
CA SER A 271 -2.79 -2.74 -2.27
C SER A 271 -2.54 -2.32 -0.81
N PRO A 272 -3.54 -1.90 -0.01
CA PRO A 272 -3.32 -1.60 1.40
C PRO A 272 -2.81 -2.80 2.21
N LYS A 273 -3.28 -4.01 1.89
CA LYS A 273 -2.88 -5.23 2.60
C LYS A 273 -1.48 -5.68 2.20
N LEU A 274 -1.10 -5.50 0.93
CA LEU A 274 0.28 -5.69 0.47
C LEU A 274 1.25 -4.76 1.21
N PHE A 275 0.87 -3.48 1.37
CA PHE A 275 1.68 -2.52 2.13
C PHE A 275 1.84 -2.95 3.60
N SER A 276 0.75 -3.32 4.28
CA SER A 276 0.81 -3.82 5.66
C SER A 276 1.69 -5.06 5.79
N ALA A 277 1.65 -5.97 4.81
CA ALA A 277 2.47 -7.19 4.81
C ALA A 277 3.98 -6.86 4.73
N VAL A 278 4.39 -5.92 3.87
CA VAL A 278 5.81 -5.50 3.82
C VAL A 278 6.23 -4.79 5.10
N LEU A 279 5.37 -3.91 5.62
CA LEU A 279 5.66 -3.20 6.87
C LEU A 279 5.83 -4.18 8.04
N GLU A 280 4.98 -5.20 8.13
CA GLU A 280 5.12 -6.28 9.11
C GLU A 280 6.46 -7.02 8.95
N LYS A 281 6.86 -7.34 7.72
CA LYS A 281 8.16 -7.98 7.48
C LYS A 281 9.32 -7.12 8.01
N ILE A 282 9.27 -5.81 7.76
CA ILE A 282 10.29 -4.88 8.26
C ILE A 282 10.34 -4.95 9.79
N PHE A 283 9.19 -4.87 10.46
CA PHE A 283 9.13 -4.92 11.93
C PHE A 283 9.65 -6.24 12.51
N ARG A 284 9.36 -7.38 11.87
CA ARG A 284 9.89 -8.69 12.30
C ARG A 284 11.42 -8.78 12.23
N ASN A 285 12.03 -8.04 11.32
CA ASN A 285 13.48 -8.02 11.13
C ASN A 285 14.18 -6.96 12.01
N LEU A 286 13.44 -6.16 12.79
CA LEU A 286 14.04 -5.21 13.72
C LEU A 286 14.41 -5.91 15.03
N GLU A 287 15.67 -5.77 15.44
CA GLU A 287 16.15 -6.22 16.74
C GLU A 287 15.86 -5.16 17.82
N TRP A 288 14.62 -5.16 18.30
CA TRP A 288 14.12 -4.16 19.25
C TRP A 288 13.79 -4.69 20.65
N ASN A 289 14.08 -5.96 20.95
CA ASN A 289 13.75 -6.59 22.24
C ASN A 289 14.39 -5.86 23.45
N ASP A 290 15.57 -5.27 23.28
CA ASP A 290 16.27 -4.54 24.34
C ASP A 290 15.99 -3.03 24.32
N TYR A 291 15.09 -2.56 23.46
CA TYR A 291 14.80 -1.15 23.25
C TYR A 291 13.33 -0.82 23.54
N GLY A 292 13.09 0.28 24.25
CA GLY A 292 11.74 0.77 24.52
C GLY A 292 11.32 0.61 25.98
N LEU A 293 10.02 0.41 26.21
CA LEU A 293 9.42 0.42 27.55
C LEU A 293 9.46 -0.99 28.15
N ASN A 294 10.66 -1.48 28.48
CA ASN A 294 10.89 -2.83 29.03
C ASN A 294 10.66 -2.91 30.55
N ASP A 295 10.52 -1.76 31.21
CA ASP A 295 10.37 -1.65 32.68
C ASP A 295 8.91 -1.68 33.17
N ILE A 296 7.93 -1.83 32.27
CA ILE A 296 6.51 -1.90 32.64
C ILE A 296 5.99 -3.30 32.37
N ASP A 297 6.12 -4.14 33.39
CA ASP A 297 5.24 -5.29 33.51
C ASP A 297 3.94 -4.81 34.20
N MET A 298 2.88 -4.71 33.40
CA MET A 298 1.57 -4.19 33.82
C MET A 298 0.96 -5.00 34.98
N ASP A 299 1.37 -6.26 35.19
CA ASP A 299 0.93 -7.10 36.30
C ASP A 299 1.80 -6.90 37.56
N SER A 300 3.11 -6.68 37.41
CA SER A 300 4.03 -6.53 38.55
C SER A 300 3.92 -5.19 39.27
N MET A 301 3.44 -4.12 38.62
CA MET A 301 3.31 -2.79 39.27
C MET A 301 2.17 -2.73 40.31
N SER A 302 1.40 -3.79 40.50
CA SER A 302 0.53 -3.96 41.67
C SER A 302 1.32 -4.27 42.97
N ARG A 303 2.61 -4.61 42.85
CA ARG A 303 3.47 -5.00 43.98
C ARG A 303 4.85 -4.35 43.85
N ASN A 304 5.14 -3.47 44.79
CA ASN A 304 6.45 -2.92 45.14
C ASN A 304 6.97 -1.71 44.35
N SER A 305 7.09 -0.63 45.13
CA SER A 305 8.04 0.44 45.02
C SER A 305 9.50 -0.05 45.00
N ALA A 306 10.30 0.42 44.04
CA ALA A 306 11.56 1.17 44.24
C ALA A 306 12.67 0.90 43.18
N VAL A 307 13.32 2.00 42.74
CA VAL A 307 14.75 2.15 42.30
C VAL A 307 15.11 1.54 40.91
N SER A 308 16.02 1.99 40.03
CA SER A 308 17.10 3.01 39.90
C SER A 308 17.40 3.30 38.41
N TYR A 309 18.12 4.40 38.18
CA TYR A 309 18.82 4.91 36.98
C TYR A 309 19.49 3.91 36.00
N GLU A 310 19.29 4.13 34.69
CA GLU A 310 20.33 4.02 33.64
C GLU A 310 20.11 5.14 32.59
N ARG A 311 20.87 6.24 32.69
CA ARG A 311 20.77 7.42 31.78
C ARG A 311 21.72 7.38 30.57
N GLU A 312 22.71 6.49 30.55
CA GLU A 312 23.79 6.53 29.54
C GLU A 312 23.57 5.65 28.30
N LYS A 313 22.79 4.56 28.37
CA LYS A 313 22.62 3.65 27.21
C LYS A 313 21.70 4.18 26.11
N VAL A 314 20.74 5.05 26.45
CA VAL A 314 19.76 5.58 25.48
C VAL A 314 20.38 6.64 24.57
N TYR A 315 21.36 7.41 25.05
CA TYR A 315 22.05 8.40 24.22
C TYR A 315 23.02 7.74 23.22
N GLU A 316 23.70 6.66 23.61
CA GLU A 316 24.60 5.94 22.71
C GLU A 316 23.87 5.16 21.61
N SER A 317 22.67 4.61 21.88
CA SER A 317 21.87 3.93 20.86
C SER A 317 21.29 4.90 19.82
N TYR A 318 20.81 6.06 20.25
CA TYR A 318 20.38 7.13 19.35
C TYR A 318 21.55 7.72 18.54
N ALA A 319 22.71 7.92 19.15
CA ALA A 319 23.89 8.44 18.45
C ALA A 319 24.45 7.44 17.42
N ARG A 320 24.44 6.13 17.70
CA ARG A 320 24.88 5.08 16.76
C ARG A 320 23.94 4.89 15.57
N ALA A 321 22.63 5.05 15.76
CA ALA A 321 21.66 5.00 14.67
C ALA A 321 21.79 6.17 13.68
N TYR A 322 22.29 7.33 14.15
CA TYR A 322 22.44 8.55 13.33
C TYR A 322 23.86 8.81 12.80
N SER A 323 24.90 8.15 13.32
CA SER A 323 26.29 8.33 12.87
C SER A 323 26.61 7.69 11.52
N HIS A 324 25.72 6.86 10.97
CA HIS A 324 25.88 6.23 9.65
C HIS A 324 25.20 7.01 8.50
N VAL A 325 24.70 8.22 8.75
CA VAL A 325 24.14 9.10 7.71
C VAL A 325 25.09 10.28 7.49
N PRO A 326 25.91 10.29 6.41
CA PRO A 326 26.76 11.44 6.11
C PRO A 326 25.89 12.68 5.83
N GLY A 327 26.06 13.74 6.62
CA GLY A 327 25.67 15.10 6.21
C GLY A 327 24.52 15.80 6.94
N ARG A 328 24.12 15.40 8.16
CA ARG A 328 23.21 16.23 8.98
C ARG A 328 23.78 16.52 10.37
N LYS A 329 24.23 17.77 10.57
CA LYS A 329 24.48 18.33 11.90
C LYS A 329 23.13 18.57 12.58
N LEU A 330 23.02 18.11 13.83
CA LEU A 330 21.92 18.43 14.74
C LEU A 330 21.81 19.95 14.89
N ALA A 331 20.61 20.48 14.73
CA ALA A 331 20.22 21.84 15.09
C ALA A 331 19.33 21.79 16.33
#